data_AF-A0A1Y4JFV3-F1
#
_entry.id   AF-A0A1Y4JFV3-F1
#
_cell.length_a   1.000
_cell.length_b   1.000
_cell.length_c   1.000
_cell.angle_alpha   90.00
_cell.angle_beta   90.00
_cell.angle_gamma   90.00
#
_symmetry.space_group_name_H-M   'P 1'
#
loop_
_entity.id
_entity.type
_entity.pdbx_description
1 polymer ?
#
loop_
_entity_poly.entity_id
_entity_poly.type
_entity_poly.pdbx_seq_one_letter_code
_entity_poly.pdbx_strand_id
1 'polypeptide(L)'
;MRTRNKIIKEVVQCAETNGWHVDAEKHQDKNILIFEFSQFTPAGQDFFFSATMQGRSLKSLITDMEEYYEGFDADAEAYLWLDGNGHGKNGAPYHMKDVLADMEAAEDMVCKLLEAVRGLAD
;
A
#
# COMPACT_ATOMS: atom_id res chain seq x y z
N MET A 1 -13.24 17.22 17.22
CA MET A 1 -13.31 16.47 15.94
C MET A 1 -12.11 16.86 15.09
N ARG A 2 -11.29 15.91 14.60
CA ARG A 2 -10.15 16.23 13.71
C ARG A 2 -10.70 16.79 12.38
N THR A 3 -10.04 17.80 11.81
CA THR A 3 -10.41 18.30 10.48
C THR A 3 -9.88 17.36 9.40
N ARG A 4 -10.50 17.32 8.22
CA ARG A 4 -10.04 16.48 7.10
C ARG A 4 -8.56 16.71 6.79
N ASN A 5 -8.15 17.97 6.64
CA ASN A 5 -6.75 18.29 6.31
C ASN A 5 -5.78 17.86 7.42
N LYS A 6 -6.22 17.84 8.69
CA LYS A 6 -5.40 17.34 9.78
C LYS A 6 -5.20 15.82 9.67
N ILE A 7 -6.26 15.07 9.40
CA ILE A 7 -6.18 13.61 9.20
C ILE A 7 -5.26 13.27 8.03
N ILE A 8 -5.41 13.96 6.88
CA ILE A 8 -4.55 13.75 5.72
C ILE A 8 -3.06 13.94 6.09
N LYS A 9 -2.73 15.04 6.78
CA LYS A 9 -1.36 15.32 7.19
C LYS A 9 -0.80 14.26 8.14
N GLU A 10 -1.61 13.79 9.09
CA GLU A 10 -1.19 12.74 10.04
C GLU A 10 -0.91 11.42 9.32
N VAL A 11 -1.78 11.02 8.38
CA VAL A 11 -1.59 9.79 7.57
C VAL A 11 -0.36 9.91 6.68
N VAL A 12 -0.22 11.01 5.93
CA VAL A 12 0.94 11.25 5.05
C VAL A 12 2.24 11.22 5.85
N GLN A 13 2.32 11.96 6.96
CA GLN A 13 3.52 11.98 7.79
C GLN A 13 3.86 10.61 8.39
N CYS A 14 2.84 9.84 8.79
CA CYS A 14 3.02 8.48 9.30
C CYS A 14 3.58 7.56 8.21
N ALA A 15 3.02 7.61 7.00
CA ALA A 15 3.46 6.80 5.87
C ALA A 15 4.90 7.15 5.44
N GLU A 16 5.21 8.44 5.30
CA GLU A 16 6.57 8.93 4.96
C GLU A 16 7.61 8.49 5.99
N THR A 17 7.26 8.51 7.29
CA THR A 17 8.15 8.02 8.36
C THR A 17 8.42 6.50 8.23
N ASN A 18 7.51 5.76 7.60
CA ASN A 18 7.64 4.33 7.32
C ASN A 18 8.15 4.03 5.89
N GLY A 19 8.73 5.04 5.21
CA GLY A 19 9.37 4.86 3.90
C GLY A 19 8.43 4.94 2.69
N TRP A 20 7.15 5.28 2.89
CA TRP A 20 6.18 5.39 1.81
C TRP A 20 6.07 6.82 1.28
N HIS A 21 6.05 6.96 -0.04
CA HIS A 21 5.54 8.16 -0.69
C HIS A 21 4.00 8.09 -0.72
N VAL A 22 3.33 9.24 -0.62
CA VAL A 22 1.87 9.30 -0.58
C VAL A 22 1.33 10.42 -1.45
N ASP A 23 0.43 10.06 -2.37
CA ASP A 23 -0.41 10.99 -3.09
C ASP A 23 -1.86 10.88 -2.60
N ALA A 24 -2.46 12.02 -2.22
CA ALA A 24 -3.81 12.07 -1.65
C ALA A 24 -4.76 12.88 -2.55
N GLU A 25 -5.58 12.17 -3.32
CA GLU A 25 -6.48 12.76 -4.30
C GLU A 25 -7.93 12.90 -3.79
N LYS A 26 -8.52 14.06 -4.06
CA LYS A 26 -9.93 14.33 -3.72
C LYS A 26 -10.81 13.86 -4.87
N HIS A 27 -11.71 12.92 -4.57
CA HIS A 27 -12.72 12.51 -5.54
C HIS A 27 -13.76 13.61 -5.78
N GLN A 28 -14.50 13.53 -6.89
CA GLN A 28 -15.60 14.47 -7.20
C GLN A 28 -16.65 14.48 -6.08
N ASP A 29 -16.88 13.32 -5.47
CA ASP A 29 -17.57 13.23 -4.20
C ASP A 29 -16.67 13.76 -3.08
N LYS A 30 -17.05 14.92 -2.53
CA LYS A 30 -16.32 15.58 -1.45
C LYS A 30 -16.23 14.74 -0.19
N ASN A 31 -16.93 13.62 -0.05
CA ASN A 31 -16.83 12.71 1.09
C ASN A 31 -15.82 11.58 0.91
N ILE A 32 -15.27 11.41 -0.28
CA ILE A 32 -14.29 10.36 -0.60
C ILE A 32 -12.91 11.00 -0.81
N LEU A 33 -11.89 10.39 -0.23
CA LEU A 33 -10.50 10.72 -0.47
C LEU A 33 -9.74 9.42 -0.72
N ILE A 34 -8.94 9.38 -1.79
CA ILE A 34 -8.12 8.23 -2.14
C ILE A 34 -6.68 8.56 -1.77
N PHE A 35 -6.04 7.66 -1.06
CA PHE A 35 -4.60 7.68 -0.82
C PHE A 35 -3.95 6.63 -1.71
N GLU A 36 -2.96 7.02 -2.49
CA GLU A 36 -2.04 6.13 -3.18
C GLU A 36 -0.73 6.11 -2.39
N PHE A 37 -0.34 4.93 -1.94
CA PHE A 37 0.92 4.70 -1.21
C PHE A 37 1.87 4.00 -2.15
N SER A 38 3.08 4.53 -2.33
CA SER A 38 4.11 3.91 -3.17
C SER A 38 5.45 3.80 -2.46
N GLN A 39 6.17 2.70 -2.73
CA GLN A 39 7.50 2.43 -2.20
C GLN A 39 8.18 1.37 -3.09
N PHE A 40 9.51 1.43 -3.21
CA PHE A 40 10.25 0.35 -3.85
C PHE A 40 10.30 -0.88 -2.96
N THR A 41 10.03 -2.06 -3.53
CA THR A 41 10.30 -3.34 -2.87
C THR A 41 11.81 -3.57 -2.70
N PRO A 42 12.24 -4.55 -1.89
CA PRO A 42 13.66 -4.89 -1.75
C PRO A 42 14.39 -5.22 -3.06
N ALA A 43 13.71 -5.83 -4.03
CA ALA A 43 14.27 -6.09 -5.37
C ALA A 43 14.19 -4.87 -6.31
N GLY A 44 13.65 -3.74 -5.84
CA GLY A 44 13.57 -2.49 -6.59
C GLY A 44 12.35 -2.38 -7.51
N GLN A 45 11.32 -3.20 -7.31
CA GLN A 45 10.05 -3.05 -8.01
C GLN A 45 9.31 -1.82 -7.49
N ASP A 46 8.76 -1.01 -8.40
CA ASP A 46 7.90 0.13 -8.06
C ASP A 46 6.53 -0.40 -7.60
N PHE A 47 6.34 -0.54 -6.30
CA PHE A 47 5.12 -1.08 -5.69
C PHE A 47 4.23 0.05 -5.20
N PHE A 48 2.94 -0.07 -5.46
CA PHE A 48 1.96 0.87 -4.94
C PHE A 48 0.62 0.17 -4.68
N PHE A 49 -0.15 0.75 -3.78
CA PHE A 49 -1.54 0.39 -3.56
C PHE A 49 -2.35 1.61 -3.14
N SER A 50 -3.67 1.52 -3.29
CA SER A 50 -4.57 2.62 -2.97
C SER A 50 -5.57 2.21 -1.91
N ALA A 51 -5.90 3.14 -1.01
CA ALA A 51 -6.93 2.96 -0.01
C ALA A 51 -7.83 4.21 0.12
N THR A 52 -9.09 3.97 0.43
CA THR A 52 -10.16 4.97 0.39
C THR A 52 -10.61 5.37 1.79
N MET A 53 -10.58 6.68 2.06
CA MET A 53 -11.21 7.26 3.24
C MET A 53 -12.59 7.83 2.89
N GLN A 54 -13.62 7.38 3.62
CA GLN A 54 -14.99 7.87 3.52
C GLN A 54 -15.38 8.74 4.72
N GLY A 55 -16.13 9.82 4.47
CA GLY A 55 -16.77 10.61 5.53
C GLY A 55 -15.81 11.26 6.54
N ARG A 56 -14.53 11.45 6.19
CA ARG A 56 -13.46 11.92 7.10
C ARG A 56 -13.19 10.95 8.27
N SER A 57 -13.41 9.66 8.05
CA SER A 57 -13.23 8.62 9.06
C SER A 57 -11.88 7.92 8.88
N LEU A 58 -10.94 8.14 9.79
CA LEU A 58 -9.69 7.37 9.80
C LEU A 58 -9.96 5.86 9.89
N LYS A 59 -11.00 5.46 10.63
CA LYS A 59 -11.44 4.06 10.70
C LYS A 59 -11.84 3.49 9.34
N SER A 60 -12.50 4.29 8.48
CA SER A 60 -12.86 3.81 7.13
C SER A 60 -11.62 3.57 6.26
N LEU A 61 -10.60 4.43 6.39
CA LEU A 61 -9.32 4.24 5.70
C LEU A 61 -8.63 2.96 6.18
N ILE A 62 -8.56 2.76 7.51
CA ILE A 62 -7.97 1.57 8.11
C ILE A 62 -8.68 0.30 7.64
N THR A 63 -10.01 0.31 7.58
CA THR A 63 -10.78 -0.84 7.07
C THR A 63 -10.46 -1.13 5.61
N ASP A 64 -10.39 -0.11 4.75
CA ASP A 64 -10.09 -0.29 3.32
C ASP A 64 -8.64 -0.80 3.10
N MET A 65 -7.68 -0.32 3.90
CA MET A 65 -6.31 -0.84 3.92
C MET A 65 -6.24 -2.29 4.42
N GLU A 66 -7.04 -2.65 5.43
CA GLU A 66 -7.13 -4.02 5.95
C GLU A 66 -7.73 -4.96 4.91
N GLU A 67 -8.78 -4.55 4.19
CA GLU A 67 -9.35 -5.32 3.08
C GLU A 67 -8.33 -5.55 1.96
N TYR A 68 -7.51 -4.53 1.63
CA TYR A 68 -6.41 -4.70 0.68
C TYR A 68 -5.36 -5.71 1.18
N TYR A 69 -4.95 -5.59 2.45
CA TYR A 69 -3.95 -6.49 3.05
C TYR A 69 -4.45 -7.94 3.14
N GLU A 70 -5.67 -8.18 3.64
CA GLU A 70 -6.25 -9.52 3.76
C GLU A 70 -6.51 -10.18 2.39
N GLY A 71 -6.67 -9.36 1.34
CA GLY A 71 -6.83 -9.80 -0.04
C GLY A 71 -5.51 -9.91 -0.81
N PHE A 72 -4.38 -9.53 -0.22
CA PHE A 72 -3.09 -9.58 -0.89
C PHE A 72 -2.65 -11.04 -1.06
N ASP A 73 -2.32 -11.42 -2.30
CA ASP A 73 -1.86 -12.76 -2.64
C ASP A 73 -0.48 -12.63 -3.31
N ALA A 74 0.57 -12.88 -2.52
CA ALA A 74 1.95 -12.77 -2.98
C ALA A 74 2.25 -13.70 -4.17
N ASP A 75 1.60 -14.87 -4.26
CA ASP A 75 1.76 -15.79 -5.39
C ASP A 75 1.12 -15.20 -6.66
N ALA A 76 -0.08 -14.64 -6.54
CA ALA A 76 -0.76 -14.00 -7.66
C ALA A 76 -0.02 -12.75 -8.14
N GLU A 77 0.49 -11.92 -7.23
CA GLU A 77 1.33 -10.76 -7.57
C GLU A 77 2.64 -11.19 -8.22
N ALA A 78 3.32 -12.20 -7.68
CA ALA A 78 4.56 -12.71 -8.26
C ALA A 78 4.34 -13.22 -9.68
N TYR A 79 3.23 -13.91 -9.94
CA TYR A 79 2.88 -14.41 -11.26
C TYR A 79 2.79 -13.30 -12.32
N LEU A 80 2.34 -12.10 -11.96
CA LEU A 80 2.29 -10.95 -12.89
C LEU A 80 3.68 -10.54 -13.39
N TRP A 81 4.72 -10.82 -12.60
CA TRP A 81 6.12 -10.49 -12.86
C TRP A 81 6.94 -11.64 -13.45
N LEU A 82 6.31 -12.77 -13.78
CA LEU A 82 6.95 -13.87 -14.49
C LEU A 82 6.69 -13.79 -16.01
N ASP A 83 7.66 -14.23 -16.80
CA ASP A 83 7.53 -14.50 -18.21
C ASP A 83 6.91 -15.88 -18.49
N GLY A 84 6.74 -16.23 -19.77
CA GLY A 84 6.14 -17.52 -20.17
C GLY A 84 6.95 -18.76 -19.80
N ASN A 85 8.20 -18.61 -19.34
CA ASN A 85 9.06 -19.71 -18.89
C ASN A 85 9.17 -19.77 -17.35
N GLY A 86 8.52 -18.85 -16.63
CA GLY A 86 8.60 -18.77 -15.17
C GLY A 86 9.82 -18.01 -14.66
N HIS A 87 10.44 -17.14 -15.46
CA HIS A 87 11.52 -16.24 -15.03
C HIS A 87 11.00 -14.83 -14.81
N GLY A 88 11.61 -14.06 -13.92
CA GLY A 88 11.23 -12.66 -13.73
C GLY A 88 11.40 -11.83 -15.00
N LYS A 89 10.45 -10.92 -15.24
CA LYS A 89 10.46 -9.95 -16.35
C LYS A 89 10.40 -8.52 -15.83
N ASN A 90 10.56 -7.54 -16.73
CA ASN A 90 10.38 -6.11 -16.43
C ASN A 90 11.25 -5.58 -15.28
N GLY A 91 12.42 -6.19 -15.03
CA GLY A 91 13.33 -5.80 -13.95
C GLY A 91 13.19 -6.60 -12.66
N ALA A 92 12.21 -7.51 -12.57
CA ALA A 92 12.11 -8.44 -11.45
C ALA A 92 13.28 -9.45 -11.41
N PRO A 93 13.58 -10.04 -10.24
CA PRO A 93 14.59 -11.08 -10.10
C PRO A 93 14.41 -12.25 -11.07
N TYR A 94 15.51 -12.80 -11.61
CA TYR A 94 15.42 -13.84 -12.64
C TYR A 94 14.75 -15.13 -12.16
N HIS A 95 14.99 -15.56 -10.92
CA HIS A 95 14.39 -16.78 -10.37
C HIS A 95 13.02 -16.49 -9.77
N MET A 96 12.01 -17.30 -10.13
CA MET A 96 10.65 -17.21 -9.59
C MET A 96 10.59 -17.10 -8.06
N LYS A 97 11.40 -17.89 -7.34
CA LYS A 97 11.46 -17.84 -5.88
C LYS A 97 11.88 -16.47 -5.33
N ASP A 98 12.69 -15.72 -6.07
CA ASP A 98 13.19 -14.42 -5.66
C ASP A 98 12.16 -13.34 -6.00
N VAL A 99 11.33 -13.54 -7.03
CA VAL A 99 10.14 -12.71 -7.30
C VAL A 99 9.09 -12.90 -6.22
N LEU A 100 8.80 -14.15 -5.84
CA LEU A 100 7.87 -14.46 -4.75
C LEU A 100 8.33 -13.85 -3.43
N ALA A 101 9.61 -14.03 -3.07
CA ALA A 101 10.17 -13.44 -1.86
C ALA A 101 10.07 -11.90 -1.84
N ASP A 102 10.10 -11.25 -3.01
CA ASP A 102 9.91 -9.81 -3.11
C ASP A 102 8.45 -9.39 -2.90
N MET A 103 7.48 -10.19 -3.36
CA MET A 103 6.05 -9.93 -3.13
C MET A 103 5.62 -10.25 -1.70
N GLU A 104 6.18 -11.29 -1.08
CA GLU A 104 6.05 -11.53 0.37
C GLU A 104 6.60 -10.34 1.18
N ALA A 105 7.72 -9.75 0.74
CA ALA A 105 8.25 -8.54 1.38
C ALA A 105 7.32 -7.33 1.18
N ALA A 106 6.69 -7.18 0.02
CA ALA A 106 5.70 -6.13 -0.24
C ALA A 106 4.46 -6.27 0.67
N GLU A 107 3.95 -7.48 0.86
CA GLU A 107 2.87 -7.79 1.82
C GLU A 107 3.26 -7.35 3.25
N ASP A 108 4.47 -7.70 3.66
CA ASP A 108 5.05 -7.35 4.95
C ASP A 108 5.18 -5.82 5.13
N MET A 109 5.50 -5.09 4.05
CA MET A 109 5.56 -3.62 4.03
C MET A 109 4.16 -3.01 4.21
N VAL A 110 3.14 -3.56 3.55
CA VAL A 110 1.74 -3.13 3.68
C VAL A 110 1.24 -3.36 5.11
N CYS A 111 1.54 -4.52 5.70
CA CYS A 111 1.20 -4.86 7.08
C CYS A 111 1.76 -3.83 8.06
N LYS A 112 3.06 -3.52 7.96
CA LYS A 112 3.73 -2.52 8.82
C LYS A 112 3.11 -1.13 8.68
N LEU A 113 2.76 -0.72 7.46
CA LEU A 113 2.08 0.55 7.23
C LEU A 113 0.67 0.57 7.86
N LEU A 114 -0.10 -0.51 7.69
CA LEU A 114 -1.43 -0.65 8.28
C LEU A 114 -1.37 -0.56 9.81
N GLU A 115 -0.43 -1.24 10.46
CA GLU A 115 -0.22 -1.15 11.90
C GLU A 115 0.14 0.27 12.35
N ALA A 116 1.02 0.96 11.62
CA ALA A 116 1.40 2.34 11.92
C ALA A 116 0.20 3.30 11.82
N VAL A 117 -0.62 3.15 10.77
CA VAL A 117 -1.84 3.96 10.57
C VAL A 117 -2.90 3.64 11.62
N ARG A 118 -3.03 2.38 12.06
CA ARG A 118 -3.89 1.99 13.19
C ARG A 118 -3.53 2.73 14.47
N GLY A 119 -2.23 2.87 14.76
CA GLY A 119 -1.75 3.63 15.91
C GLY A 119 -2.11 5.13 15.92
N LEU A 120 -2.56 5.70 14.80
CA LEU A 120 -3.08 7.08 14.75
C LEU A 120 -4.51 7.22 15.28
N ALA A 121 -5.24 6.10 15.39
CA ALA A 121 -6.62 6.04 15.84
C ALA A 121 -6.77 5.89 17.36
N ASP A 122 -5.68 5.53 18.05
CA ASP A 122 -5.56 5.52 19.52
C ASP A 122 -5.48 6.95 20.11
#